data_AF-A0A6C0EW20-F1
#
_entry.id   AF-A0A6C0EW20-F1
#
_cell.length_a   1.000
_cell.length_b   1.000
_cell.length_c   1.000
_cell.angle_alpha   90.00
_cell.angle_beta   90.00
_cell.angle_gamma   90.00
#
_symmetry.space_group_name_H-M   'P 1'
#
loop_
_entity.id
_entity.type
_entity.pdbx_description
1 polymer ?
#
loop_
_entity_poly.entity_id
_entity_poly.type
_entity_poly.pdbx_seq_one_letter_code
_entity_poly.pdbx_strand_id
1 'polypeptide(L)'
;MSNTTNSSDNSDNSAIKNKKGPAPITMKESGSFLLTLLGKLFVLGIVVVVGTCLVYTCRVAQSNILPTDMNFTPYTDVIPIIIGGDKVVNIDIVKTAEGIFSTKLIFPLTENIEDLKKEGFIGYLNKLKDPKAGNSFYLYIATTIQQILANNLAIINWVYGSMVNNFFNESIIIFLAPFLSVFVNFCTSIINGFYFAFLWFYNLSLLFSTTTSDKTAWTSNSMWSFMNWWKTLIVVWVAILVFLFFGLGIIVPAVATLSTIFCGLLPLFMKAKKVDGVGAGAGATKSSYSIKDALMNVLKYKMSVIMYIISFFVIVDANACFGGYEAFIAVVACLLLYFFTNVYKQYVPTGATGWKNDFTQATKLSPADALVADVDQAIKTAALKKEQESAAQEKELQQESVQKKNDEIELTDDKEGQNAGLSESPASAPDSGSVTTQGNSVDLAKDFDHILLEKPIIGGKRVISRKNTSRKIMEKILIVEQ
;
A
#
# COMPACT_ATOMS: atom_id res chain seq x y z
N MET A 1 -66.24 -56.21 -18.39
CA MET A 1 -67.67 -55.87 -18.47
C MET A 1 -67.79 -54.46 -19.00
N SER A 2 -68.17 -54.37 -20.27
CA SER A 2 -68.88 -53.28 -20.98
C SER A 2 -70.10 -52.81 -20.16
N ASN A 3 -70.72 -51.63 -20.27
CA ASN A 3 -70.82 -50.47 -21.19
C ASN A 3 -71.16 -49.26 -20.27
N THR A 4 -71.06 -47.98 -20.62
CA THR A 4 -71.92 -47.29 -21.60
C THR A 4 -71.47 -45.82 -21.77
N THR A 5 -71.70 -45.38 -23.00
CA THR A 5 -71.44 -44.16 -23.76
C THR A 5 -71.95 -42.80 -23.27
N ASN A 6 -71.14 -41.79 -23.64
CA ASN A 6 -71.44 -40.48 -24.27
C ASN A 6 -72.59 -39.58 -23.76
N SER A 7 -72.23 -38.32 -23.49
CA SER A 7 -72.83 -37.21 -24.24
C SER A 7 -71.82 -36.07 -24.39
N SER A 8 -71.58 -35.68 -25.63
CA SER A 8 -70.97 -34.43 -26.03
C SER A 8 -72.02 -33.32 -25.91
N ASP A 9 -71.69 -32.21 -25.28
CA ASP A 9 -72.28 -30.92 -25.65
C ASP A 9 -71.17 -29.86 -25.69
N ASN A 10 -71.01 -29.34 -26.90
CA ASN A 10 -70.33 -28.08 -27.17
C ASN A 10 -70.99 -26.97 -26.35
N SER A 11 -70.17 -26.21 -25.61
CA SER A 11 -70.38 -24.77 -25.57
C SER A 11 -69.04 -24.09 -25.77
N ASP A 12 -68.90 -23.53 -26.97
CA ASP A 12 -67.94 -22.51 -27.33
C ASP A 12 -68.01 -21.35 -26.33
N ASN A 13 -67.13 -21.37 -25.34
CA ASN A 13 -66.81 -20.19 -24.53
C ASN A 13 -65.29 -20.05 -24.32
N SER A 14 -64.55 -20.54 -25.31
CA SER A 14 -63.09 -20.56 -25.43
C SER A 14 -62.55 -19.28 -26.10
N ALA A 15 -62.79 -18.09 -25.55
CA ALA A 15 -62.02 -16.90 -25.97
C ALA A 15 -62.05 -15.69 -25.03
N ILE A 16 -63.05 -15.53 -24.16
CA ILE A 16 -63.26 -14.25 -23.44
C ILE A 16 -63.40 -14.47 -21.94
N LYS A 17 -62.39 -15.04 -21.29
CA LYS A 17 -62.28 -15.01 -19.81
C LYS A 17 -60.90 -15.39 -19.29
N ASN A 18 -59.86 -14.70 -19.74
CA ASN A 18 -58.55 -14.72 -19.06
C ASN A 18 -57.71 -13.46 -19.39
N LYS A 19 -58.30 -12.27 -19.26
CA LYS A 19 -57.52 -11.10 -18.78
C LYS A 19 -57.79 -10.98 -17.29
N LYS A 20 -57.31 -11.97 -16.52
CA LYS A 20 -57.23 -11.82 -15.07
C LYS A 20 -56.19 -10.72 -14.86
N GLY A 21 -56.63 -9.55 -14.39
CA GLY A 21 -55.72 -8.48 -13.99
C GLY A 21 -54.65 -9.01 -13.04
N PRO A 22 -53.49 -8.34 -12.94
CA PRO A 22 -52.43 -8.78 -12.04
C PRO A 22 -53.03 -9.06 -10.67
N ALA A 23 -52.71 -10.24 -10.11
CA ALA A 23 -53.21 -10.63 -8.80
C ALA A 23 -52.85 -9.52 -7.79
N PRO A 24 -53.76 -9.15 -6.86
CA PRO A 24 -53.46 -8.10 -5.90
C PRO A 24 -52.26 -8.51 -5.05
N ILE A 25 -51.27 -7.63 -4.96
CA ILE A 25 -50.07 -7.79 -4.14
C ILE A 25 -50.52 -8.13 -2.71
N THR A 26 -50.07 -9.27 -2.19
CA THR A 26 -50.46 -9.70 -0.85
C THR A 26 -49.60 -9.00 0.20
N MET A 27 -50.18 -8.70 1.38
CA MET A 27 -49.46 -8.04 2.49
C MET A 27 -48.18 -8.80 2.91
N LYS A 28 -48.15 -10.12 2.65
CA LYS A 28 -47.02 -11.02 2.86
C LYS A 28 -45.84 -10.72 1.92
N GLU A 29 -46.11 -10.38 0.66
CA GLU A 29 -45.08 -10.03 -0.34
C GLU A 29 -44.41 -8.70 0.01
N SER A 30 -45.19 -7.69 0.40
CA SER A 30 -44.66 -6.39 0.85
C SER A 30 -43.82 -6.50 2.12
N GLY A 31 -44.25 -7.32 3.09
CA GLY A 31 -43.47 -7.58 4.30
C GLY A 31 -42.14 -8.30 4.01
N SER A 32 -42.16 -9.27 3.09
CA SER A 32 -40.96 -10.00 2.66
C SER A 32 -39.96 -9.09 1.95
N PHE A 33 -40.44 -8.18 1.08
CA PHE A 33 -39.60 -7.19 0.42
C PHE A 33 -38.88 -6.30 1.42
N LEU A 34 -39.62 -5.71 2.38
CA LEU A 34 -39.05 -4.82 3.39
C LEU A 34 -38.01 -5.54 4.27
N LEU A 35 -38.30 -6.76 4.74
CA LEU A 35 -37.37 -7.54 5.55
C LEU A 35 -36.09 -7.90 4.79
N THR A 36 -36.22 -8.28 3.52
CA THR A 36 -35.07 -8.59 2.65
C THR A 36 -34.22 -7.36 2.42
N LEU A 37 -34.84 -6.21 2.14
CA LEU A 37 -34.15 -4.94 1.94
C LEU A 37 -33.43 -4.50 3.23
N LEU A 38 -34.09 -4.55 4.38
CA LEU A 38 -33.47 -4.23 5.68
C LEU A 38 -32.28 -5.16 5.99
N GLY A 39 -32.40 -6.45 5.70
CA GLY A 39 -31.31 -7.41 5.84
C GLY A 39 -30.09 -7.03 4.99
N LYS A 40 -30.31 -6.66 3.72
CA LYS A 40 -29.22 -6.20 2.83
C LYS A 40 -28.62 -4.87 3.26
N LEU A 41 -29.44 -3.92 3.73
CA LEU A 41 -28.96 -2.65 4.26
C LEU A 41 -28.11 -2.85 5.52
N PHE A 42 -28.49 -3.80 6.39
CA PHE A 42 -27.69 -4.16 7.56
C PHE A 42 -26.33 -4.77 7.15
N VAL A 43 -26.33 -5.71 6.20
CA VAL A 43 -25.09 -6.28 5.66
C VAL A 43 -24.22 -5.20 5.00
N LEU A 44 -24.81 -4.29 4.22
CA LEU A 44 -24.10 -3.15 3.64
C LEU A 44 -23.49 -2.25 4.70
N GLY A 45 -24.21 -1.97 5.79
CA GLY A 45 -23.70 -1.23 6.94
C GLY A 45 -22.45 -1.88 7.55
N ILE A 46 -22.46 -3.20 7.74
CA ILE A 46 -21.30 -3.96 8.21
C ILE A 46 -20.14 -3.83 7.22
N VAL A 47 -20.40 -4.01 5.92
CA VAL A 47 -19.38 -3.89 4.86
C VAL A 47 -18.74 -2.50 4.88
N VAL A 48 -19.54 -1.44 4.99
CA VAL A 48 -19.03 -0.05 5.06
C VAL A 48 -18.18 0.17 6.32
N VAL A 49 -18.61 -0.33 7.48
CA VAL A 49 -17.85 -0.20 8.74
C VAL A 49 -16.52 -0.94 8.65
N VAL A 50 -16.54 -2.23 8.29
CA VAL A 50 -15.33 -3.05 8.14
C VAL A 50 -14.43 -2.50 7.05
N GLY A 51 -14.99 -2.09 5.92
CA GLY A 51 -14.28 -1.47 4.82
C GLY A 51 -13.58 -0.19 5.21
N THR A 52 -14.22 0.65 6.03
CA THR A 52 -13.60 1.86 6.57
C THR A 52 -12.44 1.53 7.51
N CYS A 53 -12.60 0.53 8.39
CA CYS A 53 -11.51 0.04 9.22
C CYS A 53 -10.32 -0.41 8.36
N LEU A 54 -10.57 -1.10 7.24
CA LEU A 54 -9.51 -1.54 6.33
C LEU A 54 -8.85 -0.38 5.57
N VAL A 55 -9.59 0.66 5.17
CA VAL A 55 -9.00 1.89 4.63
C VAL A 55 -8.05 2.51 5.67
N TYR A 56 -8.48 2.62 6.93
CA TYR A 56 -7.64 3.14 8.01
C TYR A 56 -6.38 2.29 8.19
N THR A 57 -6.53 0.96 8.23
CA THR A 57 -5.41 0.01 8.28
C THR A 57 -4.45 0.17 7.11
N CYS A 58 -4.94 0.40 5.89
CA CYS A 58 -4.08 0.68 4.74
C CYS A 58 -3.24 1.95 4.94
N ARG A 59 -3.80 3.01 5.55
CA ARG A 59 -3.07 4.25 5.82
C ARG A 59 -2.02 4.09 6.92
N VAL A 60 -2.34 3.35 7.97
CA VAL A 60 -1.38 2.97 9.02
C VAL A 60 -0.24 2.15 8.40
N ALA A 61 -0.56 1.12 7.62
CA ALA A 61 0.45 0.29 6.94
C ALA A 61 1.29 1.10 5.94
N GLN A 62 0.68 2.04 5.21
CA GLN A 62 1.40 2.94 4.30
C GLN A 62 2.44 3.81 5.05
N SER A 63 2.13 4.23 6.28
CA SER A 63 3.09 4.98 7.11
C SER A 63 4.22 4.13 7.69
N ASN A 64 4.13 2.79 7.58
CA ASN A 64 5.13 1.83 8.03
C ASN A 64 5.51 1.94 9.53
N ILE A 65 4.57 2.42 10.36
CA ILE A 65 4.79 2.56 11.81
C ILE A 65 4.57 1.25 12.59
N LEU A 66 4.01 0.22 11.95
CA LEU A 66 3.73 -1.05 12.61
C LEU A 66 5.04 -1.72 13.08
N PRO A 67 5.04 -2.38 14.25
CA PRO A 67 6.22 -3.06 14.76
C PRO A 67 6.42 -4.41 14.06
N THR A 68 6.98 -4.36 12.85
CA THR A 68 7.18 -5.55 11.99
C THR A 68 8.52 -6.25 12.22
N ASP A 69 9.45 -5.65 12.97
CA ASP A 69 10.80 -6.15 13.15
C ASP A 69 11.16 -6.15 14.65
N MET A 70 11.62 -7.32 15.11
CA MET A 70 12.01 -7.63 16.48
C MET A 70 13.24 -6.86 16.96
N ASN A 71 14.01 -6.26 16.05
CA ASN A 71 15.20 -5.49 16.40
C ASN A 71 14.88 -4.06 16.87
N PHE A 72 13.64 -3.61 16.72
CA PHE A 72 13.23 -2.24 17.04
C PHE A 72 12.16 -2.20 18.14
N THR A 73 11.94 -1.00 18.68
CA THR A 73 10.85 -0.72 19.61
C THR A 73 9.49 -1.04 18.96
N PRO A 74 8.54 -1.66 19.70
CA PRO A 74 8.52 -1.92 21.14
C PRO A 74 9.25 -3.18 21.60
N TYR A 75 9.88 -3.97 20.75
CA TYR A 75 10.57 -5.20 21.19
C TYR A 75 11.94 -4.94 21.83
N THR A 76 12.58 -3.83 21.44
CA THR A 76 13.85 -3.33 21.98
C THR A 76 13.76 -1.85 22.32
N ASP A 77 14.85 -1.27 22.82
CA ASP A 77 14.96 0.18 23.08
C ASP A 77 15.40 0.99 21.84
N VAL A 78 15.62 0.33 20.69
CA VAL A 78 16.06 1.00 19.46
C VAL A 78 14.85 1.49 18.67
N ILE A 79 14.67 2.82 18.62
CA ILE A 79 13.61 3.45 17.83
C ILE A 79 14.00 3.40 16.34
N PRO A 80 13.13 2.91 15.45
CA PRO A 80 13.41 2.87 14.02
C PRO A 80 13.30 4.27 13.41
N ILE A 81 14.03 4.52 12.32
CA ILE A 81 13.96 5.77 11.57
C ILE A 81 13.11 5.56 10.32
N ILE A 82 12.11 6.42 10.12
CA ILE A 82 11.33 6.48 8.88
C ILE A 82 11.98 7.54 7.99
N ILE A 83 12.41 7.14 6.78
CA ILE A 83 13.05 8.07 5.82
C ILE A 83 12.04 9.15 5.44
N GLY A 84 12.42 10.42 5.60
CA GLY A 84 11.54 11.57 5.36
C GLY A 84 10.67 11.98 6.56
N GLY A 85 10.89 11.39 7.73
CA GLY A 85 10.11 11.65 8.94
C GLY A 85 8.74 10.98 8.93
N ASP A 86 7.83 11.47 9.76
CA ASP A 86 6.46 10.97 9.77
C ASP A 86 5.79 11.22 8.40
N LYS A 87 5.62 10.17 7.61
CA LYS A 87 5.06 10.27 6.26
C LYS A 87 3.62 10.79 6.32
N VAL A 88 3.35 11.86 5.58
CA VAL A 88 1.98 12.33 5.35
C VAL A 88 1.28 11.35 4.41
N VAL A 89 0.19 10.75 4.88
CA VAL A 89 -0.67 9.85 4.10
C VAL A 89 -2.02 10.49 3.86
N ASN A 90 -2.60 10.25 2.70
CA ASN A 90 -3.87 10.85 2.30
C ASN A 90 -5.00 9.87 2.56
N ILE A 91 -6.10 10.36 3.14
CA ILE A 91 -7.37 9.64 3.27
C ILE A 91 -8.51 10.50 2.71
N ASP A 92 -9.69 9.92 2.52
CA ASP A 92 -10.89 10.61 2.03
C ASP A 92 -10.65 11.24 0.65
N ILE A 93 -10.05 10.49 -0.26
CA ILE A 93 -9.66 10.98 -1.59
C ILE A 93 -10.91 11.11 -2.46
N VAL A 94 -11.18 12.33 -2.90
CA VAL A 94 -12.33 12.73 -3.72
C VAL A 94 -11.79 13.34 -5.01
N LYS A 95 -12.13 12.73 -6.16
CA LYS A 95 -11.81 13.28 -7.48
C LYS A 95 -13.02 14.03 -8.02
N THR A 96 -12.82 15.26 -8.46
CA THR A 96 -13.86 16.14 -9.01
C THR A 96 -13.35 16.79 -10.30
N ALA A 97 -14.20 17.53 -11.01
CA ALA A 97 -13.79 18.31 -12.18
C ALA A 97 -12.77 19.43 -11.81
N GLU A 98 -12.86 19.95 -10.59
CA GLU A 98 -12.01 21.05 -10.10
C GLU A 98 -10.64 20.55 -9.60
N GLY A 99 -10.48 19.24 -9.41
CA GLY A 99 -9.24 18.64 -8.94
C GLY A 99 -9.45 17.47 -7.99
N ILE A 100 -8.35 17.13 -7.30
CA ILE A 100 -8.30 15.99 -6.38
C ILE A 100 -8.08 16.53 -4.97
N PHE A 101 -8.99 16.13 -4.09
CA PHE A 101 -9.11 16.60 -2.73
C PHE A 101 -8.92 15.43 -1.76
N SER A 102 -8.21 15.64 -0.65
CA SER A 102 -7.99 14.60 0.36
C SER A 102 -7.70 15.19 1.74
N THR A 103 -8.06 14.46 2.79
CA THR A 103 -7.62 14.70 4.16
C THR A 103 -6.19 14.17 4.32
N LYS A 104 -5.28 15.00 4.84
CA LYS A 104 -3.88 14.61 5.11
C LYS A 104 -3.73 14.17 6.56
N LEU A 105 -3.13 13.00 6.76
CA LEU A 105 -2.87 12.40 8.06
C LEU A 105 -1.38 12.17 8.29
N ILE A 106 -0.96 12.33 9.53
CA ILE A 106 0.31 11.85 10.04
C ILE A 106 0.02 10.85 11.16
N PHE A 107 0.80 9.77 11.20
CA PHE A 107 0.82 8.80 12.29
C PHE A 107 2.12 8.97 13.08
N PRO A 108 2.11 9.71 14.21
CA PRO A 108 3.34 10.01 14.94
C PRO A 108 3.98 8.74 15.48
N LEU A 109 5.19 8.42 15.02
CA LEU A 109 5.85 7.16 15.38
C LEU A 109 6.07 7.05 16.89
N THR A 110 6.65 8.08 17.52
CA THR A 110 7.06 8.06 18.93
C THR A 110 5.86 7.85 19.86
N GLU A 111 4.76 8.55 19.61
CA GLU A 111 3.55 8.46 20.45
C GLU A 111 2.92 7.05 20.36
N ASN A 112 2.77 6.52 19.15
CA ASN A 112 2.19 5.19 18.95
C ASN A 112 3.07 4.08 19.53
N ILE A 113 4.40 4.19 19.37
CA ILE A 113 5.34 3.22 19.94
C ILE A 113 5.33 3.25 21.48
N GLU A 114 5.24 4.44 22.07
CA GLU A 114 5.20 4.60 23.53
C GLU A 114 3.95 3.93 24.12
N ASP A 115 2.78 4.12 23.50
CA ASP A 115 1.53 3.47 23.90
C ASP A 115 1.66 1.93 23.84
N LEU A 116 2.24 1.40 22.75
CA LEU A 116 2.48 -0.05 22.59
C LEU A 116 3.42 -0.61 23.65
N LYS A 117 4.43 0.16 24.07
CA LYS A 117 5.43 -0.24 25.07
C LYS A 117 4.86 -0.22 26.49
N LYS A 118 4.05 0.79 26.84
CA LYS A 118 3.56 1.00 28.21
C LYS A 118 2.28 0.22 28.52
N GLU A 119 1.30 0.28 27.63
CA GLU A 119 -0.08 -0.12 27.91
C GLU A 119 -0.56 -1.30 27.05
N GLY A 120 0.19 -1.64 25.99
CA GLY A 120 -0.18 -2.69 25.05
C GLY A 120 0.21 -4.12 25.47
N PHE A 121 -0.38 -5.10 24.78
CA PHE A 121 -0.04 -6.53 24.92
C PHE A 121 1.45 -6.80 24.64
N ILE A 122 2.07 -6.09 23.69
CA ILE A 122 3.52 -6.22 23.43
C ILE A 122 4.34 -5.74 24.64
N GLY A 123 3.94 -4.64 25.27
CA GLY A 123 4.50 -4.16 26.53
C GLY A 123 4.38 -5.19 27.67
N TYR A 124 3.24 -5.87 27.78
CA TYR A 124 3.07 -6.99 28.71
C TYR A 124 4.06 -8.14 28.42
N LEU A 125 4.22 -8.54 27.16
CA LEU A 125 5.20 -9.57 26.78
C LEU A 125 6.64 -9.14 27.09
N ASN A 126 6.98 -7.86 26.96
CA ASN A 126 8.31 -7.37 27.37
C ASN A 126 8.53 -7.50 28.87
N LYS A 127 7.52 -7.22 29.70
CA LYS A 127 7.60 -7.40 31.16
C LYS A 127 7.85 -8.87 31.52
N LEU A 128 7.25 -9.83 30.79
CA LEU A 128 7.51 -11.26 30.98
C LEU A 128 8.95 -11.67 30.64
N LYS A 129 9.62 -10.92 29.76
CA LYS A 129 11.03 -11.13 29.39
C LYS A 129 12.01 -10.43 30.33
N ASP A 130 11.57 -9.65 31.30
CA ASP A 130 12.46 -8.94 32.22
C ASP A 130 13.28 -9.96 33.05
N PRO A 131 14.62 -9.94 33.01
CA PRO A 131 15.46 -10.83 33.83
C PRO A 131 15.21 -10.74 35.33
N LYS A 132 14.67 -9.62 35.84
CA LYS A 132 14.40 -9.43 37.28
C LYS A 132 13.18 -10.17 37.76
N ALA A 133 12.14 -10.27 36.92
CA ALA A 133 10.83 -10.81 37.28
C ALA A 133 10.51 -12.14 36.57
N GLY A 134 11.14 -12.37 35.42
CA GLY A 134 10.87 -13.51 34.54
C GLY A 134 11.71 -14.76 34.86
N ASN A 135 11.33 -15.86 34.24
CA ASN A 135 12.11 -17.09 34.17
C ASN A 135 12.36 -17.46 32.70
N SER A 136 13.23 -18.44 32.44
CA SER A 136 13.57 -18.85 31.07
C SER A 136 12.38 -19.35 30.26
N PHE A 137 11.34 -19.88 30.93
CA PHE A 137 10.10 -20.28 30.28
C PHE A 137 9.28 -19.08 29.79
N TYR A 138 9.15 -18.02 30.59
CA TYR A 138 8.51 -16.78 30.17
C TYR A 138 9.29 -16.10 29.05
N LEU A 139 10.62 -16.10 29.09
CA LEU A 139 11.45 -15.63 27.99
C LEU A 139 11.15 -16.41 26.70
N TYR A 140 11.07 -17.74 26.77
CA TYR A 140 10.76 -18.60 25.63
C TYR A 140 9.37 -18.31 25.03
N ILE A 141 8.31 -18.30 25.84
CA ILE A 141 6.94 -18.07 25.36
C ILE A 141 6.77 -16.65 24.83
N ALA A 142 7.23 -15.64 25.58
CA ALA A 142 7.07 -14.25 25.17
C ALA A 142 7.84 -13.94 23.88
N THR A 143 9.07 -14.46 23.74
CA THR A 143 9.85 -14.28 22.50
C THR A 143 9.18 -14.96 21.31
N THR A 144 8.67 -16.19 21.50
CA THR A 144 7.94 -16.93 20.46
C THR A 144 6.70 -16.18 20.01
N ILE A 145 5.87 -15.69 20.94
CA ILE A 145 4.66 -14.92 20.62
C ILE A 145 5.04 -13.60 19.92
N GLN A 146 6.04 -12.87 20.42
CA GLN A 146 6.47 -11.61 19.80
C GLN A 146 6.93 -11.80 18.35
N GLN A 147 7.66 -12.87 18.05
CA GLN A 147 8.09 -13.19 16.67
C GLN A 147 6.90 -13.47 15.74
N ILE A 148 5.87 -14.18 16.22
CA ILE A 148 4.62 -14.39 15.45
C ILE A 148 3.91 -13.06 15.22
N LEU A 149 3.80 -12.22 16.24
CA LEU A 149 3.17 -10.90 16.12
C LEU A 149 3.91 -10.01 15.12
N ALA A 150 5.25 -9.97 15.17
CA ALA A 150 6.07 -9.21 14.24
C ALA A 150 5.87 -9.71 12.79
N ASN A 151 5.88 -11.02 12.57
CA ASN A 151 5.60 -11.63 11.27
C ASN A 151 4.20 -11.27 10.75
N ASN A 152 3.18 -11.35 11.61
CA ASN A 152 1.82 -10.95 11.25
C ASN A 152 1.68 -9.49 10.85
N LEU A 153 2.30 -8.62 11.63
CA LEU A 153 2.30 -7.19 11.33
C LEU A 153 3.08 -6.92 10.04
N ALA A 154 4.15 -7.66 9.76
CA ALA A 154 4.84 -7.59 8.47
C ALA A 154 3.93 -8.00 7.30
N ILE A 155 3.16 -9.09 7.44
CA ILE A 155 2.17 -9.52 6.44
C ILE A 155 1.10 -8.43 6.24
N ILE A 156 0.53 -7.89 7.31
CA ILE A 156 -0.46 -6.80 7.24
C ILE A 156 0.14 -5.58 6.53
N ASN A 157 1.36 -5.23 6.88
CA ASN A 157 2.05 -4.08 6.30
C ASN A 157 2.31 -4.26 4.80
N TRP A 158 2.64 -5.49 4.37
CA TRP A 158 2.81 -5.84 2.97
C TRP A 158 1.48 -5.89 2.22
N VAL A 159 0.48 -6.63 2.72
CA VAL A 159 -0.82 -6.77 2.07
C VAL A 159 -1.52 -5.41 1.98
N TYR A 160 -1.70 -4.71 3.08
CA TYR A 160 -2.49 -3.49 3.11
C TYR A 160 -1.70 -2.25 2.71
N GLY A 161 -0.42 -2.16 3.09
CA GLY A 161 0.43 -1.02 2.76
C GLY A 161 0.95 -1.03 1.32
N SER A 162 1.33 -2.21 0.81
CA SER A 162 1.94 -2.35 -0.52
C SER A 162 1.02 -2.93 -1.59
N MET A 163 0.15 -3.91 -1.29
CA MET A 163 -0.74 -4.45 -2.32
C MET A 163 -2.04 -3.66 -2.43
N VAL A 164 -2.91 -3.74 -1.42
CA VAL A 164 -4.28 -3.21 -1.47
C VAL A 164 -4.27 -1.71 -1.76
N ASN A 165 -3.41 -0.94 -1.08
CA ASN A 165 -3.34 0.51 -1.26
C ASN A 165 -2.84 0.96 -2.64
N ASN A 166 -2.02 0.15 -3.32
CA ASN A 166 -1.49 0.49 -4.64
C ASN A 166 -2.43 0.05 -5.78
N PHE A 167 -3.16 -1.05 -5.60
CA PHE A 167 -4.06 -1.59 -6.63
C PHE A 167 -5.47 -0.99 -6.58
N PHE A 168 -5.94 -0.56 -5.41
CA PHE A 168 -7.33 -0.17 -5.22
C PHE A 168 -7.47 1.28 -4.74
N ASN A 169 -8.49 1.96 -5.28
CA ASN A 169 -8.92 3.23 -4.72
C ASN A 169 -9.74 3.01 -3.44
N GLU A 170 -9.94 4.05 -2.63
CA GLU A 170 -10.64 3.92 -1.34
C GLU A 170 -12.04 3.35 -1.47
N SER A 171 -12.80 3.71 -2.50
CA SER A 171 -14.15 3.17 -2.70
C SER A 171 -14.11 1.66 -2.92
N ILE A 172 -13.18 1.16 -3.73
CA ILE A 172 -13.00 -0.28 -3.94
C ILE A 172 -12.54 -0.94 -2.64
N ILE A 173 -11.64 -0.32 -1.87
CA ILE A 173 -11.22 -0.86 -0.58
C ILE A 173 -12.42 -1.00 0.36
N ILE A 174 -13.30 0.00 0.45
CA ILE A 174 -14.47 -0.03 1.34
C ILE A 174 -15.40 -1.21 1.02
N PHE A 175 -15.69 -1.46 -0.27
CA PHE A 175 -16.68 -2.48 -0.64
C PHE A 175 -16.09 -3.85 -0.92
N LEU A 176 -14.85 -3.94 -1.41
CA LEU A 176 -14.22 -5.21 -1.81
C LEU A 176 -13.23 -5.75 -0.77
N ALA A 177 -12.50 -4.89 -0.07
CA ALA A 177 -11.48 -5.35 0.88
C ALA A 177 -12.04 -6.15 2.06
N PRO A 178 -13.27 -5.93 2.58
CA PRO A 178 -13.84 -6.80 3.61
C PRO A 178 -13.85 -8.28 3.19
N PHE A 179 -14.22 -8.58 1.94
CA PHE A 179 -14.21 -9.94 1.41
C PHE A 179 -12.78 -10.47 1.23
N LEU A 180 -11.89 -9.64 0.69
CA LEU A 180 -10.46 -9.99 0.55
C LEU A 180 -9.82 -10.25 1.92
N SER A 181 -10.22 -9.52 2.96
CA SER A 181 -9.66 -9.65 4.31
C SER A 181 -9.94 -11.00 4.94
N VAL A 182 -11.10 -11.63 4.64
CA VAL A 182 -11.42 -12.99 5.10
C VAL A 182 -10.40 -13.98 4.53
N PHE A 183 -10.13 -13.88 3.23
CA PHE A 183 -9.13 -14.71 2.57
C PHE A 183 -7.71 -14.46 3.11
N VAL A 184 -7.32 -13.19 3.26
CA VAL A 184 -6.01 -12.81 3.81
C VAL A 184 -5.84 -13.33 5.23
N ASN A 185 -6.84 -13.19 6.10
CA ASN A 185 -6.80 -13.68 7.48
C ASN A 185 -6.71 -15.21 7.54
N PHE A 186 -7.40 -15.92 6.65
CA PHE A 186 -7.31 -17.37 6.55
C PHE A 186 -5.88 -17.82 6.17
N CYS A 187 -5.33 -17.26 5.08
CA CYS A 187 -3.96 -17.57 4.65
C CYS A 187 -2.93 -17.20 5.71
N THR A 188 -3.08 -16.03 6.34
CA THR A 188 -2.19 -15.57 7.42
C THR A 188 -2.22 -16.52 8.61
N SER A 189 -3.40 -17.00 8.99
CA SER A 189 -3.54 -17.97 10.08
C SER A 189 -2.85 -19.30 9.77
N ILE A 190 -2.91 -19.77 8.52
CA ILE A 190 -2.16 -20.98 8.10
C ILE A 190 -0.65 -20.74 8.18
N ILE A 191 -0.17 -19.63 7.62
CA ILE A 191 1.26 -19.27 7.66
C ILE A 191 1.75 -19.17 9.10
N ASN A 192 0.98 -18.55 9.98
CA ASN A 192 1.30 -18.48 11.41
C ASN A 192 1.29 -19.83 12.09
N GLY A 193 0.39 -20.74 11.72
CA GLY A 193 0.37 -22.08 12.27
C GLY A 193 1.69 -22.81 12.00
N PHE A 194 2.15 -22.79 10.75
CA PHE A 194 3.45 -23.38 10.38
C PHE A 194 4.63 -22.63 11.02
N TYR A 195 4.61 -21.30 11.01
CA TYR A 195 5.69 -20.50 11.58
C TYR A 195 5.80 -20.69 13.09
N PHE A 196 4.67 -20.74 13.81
CA PHE A 196 4.65 -21.03 15.24
C PHE A 196 5.13 -22.46 15.53
N ALA A 197 4.72 -23.45 14.74
CA ALA A 197 5.22 -24.82 14.88
C ALA A 197 6.75 -24.87 14.72
N PHE A 198 7.31 -24.13 13.76
CA PHE A 198 8.76 -24.00 13.62
C PHE A 198 9.41 -23.30 14.83
N LEU A 199 8.87 -22.15 15.25
CA LEU A 199 9.39 -21.36 16.36
C LEU A 199 9.33 -22.10 17.69
N TRP A 200 8.32 -22.95 17.89
CA TRP A 200 8.18 -23.82 19.06
C TRP A 200 9.46 -24.62 19.32
N PHE A 201 10.03 -25.21 18.26
CA PHE A 201 11.28 -25.97 18.39
C PHE A 201 12.52 -25.08 18.30
N TYR A 202 12.52 -24.08 17.41
CA TYR A 202 13.66 -23.17 17.22
C TYR A 202 14.05 -22.43 18.51
N ASN A 203 13.06 -21.95 19.26
CA ASN A 203 13.29 -21.18 20.47
C ASN A 203 13.57 -22.04 21.72
N LEU A 204 13.58 -23.38 21.66
CA LEU A 204 13.83 -24.24 22.83
C LEU A 204 15.15 -23.92 23.55
N SER A 205 16.14 -23.43 22.81
CA SER A 205 17.42 -22.97 23.38
C SER A 205 17.23 -21.88 24.45
N LEU A 206 16.18 -21.06 24.36
CA LEU A 206 15.89 -20.00 25.34
C LEU A 206 15.54 -20.55 26.72
N LEU A 207 15.02 -21.78 26.82
CA LEU A 207 14.71 -22.43 28.11
C LEU A 207 15.95 -22.69 28.96
N PHE A 208 17.13 -22.72 28.33
CA PHE A 208 18.42 -22.91 29.01
C PHE A 208 19.08 -21.57 29.40
N SER A 209 18.47 -20.44 29.05
CA SER A 209 19.00 -19.12 29.39
C SER A 209 18.99 -18.92 30.90
N THR A 210 20.06 -18.33 31.42
CA THR A 210 20.18 -17.92 32.82
C THR A 210 20.27 -16.41 32.90
N THR A 211 19.98 -15.85 34.07
CA THR A 211 20.20 -14.43 34.33
C THR A 211 21.63 -14.21 34.79
N THR A 212 22.20 -13.05 34.47
CA THR A 212 23.45 -12.58 35.09
C THR A 212 23.29 -12.49 36.62
N SER A 213 24.41 -12.47 37.37
CA SER A 213 24.39 -12.42 38.84
C SER A 213 23.64 -11.21 39.41
N ASP A 214 23.63 -10.10 38.67
CA ASP A 214 22.91 -8.87 38.97
C ASP A 214 21.48 -8.82 38.39
N LYS A 215 21.04 -9.88 37.69
CA LYS A 215 19.72 -10.00 37.03
C LYS A 215 19.40 -8.82 36.09
N THR A 216 20.40 -8.32 35.37
CA THR A 216 20.22 -7.23 34.41
C THR A 216 20.10 -7.74 32.99
N ALA A 217 20.62 -8.93 32.69
CA ALA A 217 20.60 -9.51 31.35
C ALA A 217 20.38 -11.02 31.35
N TRP A 218 19.86 -11.54 30.23
CA TRP A 218 19.84 -12.97 29.94
C TRP A 218 21.15 -13.38 29.28
N THR A 219 21.76 -14.45 29.78
CA THR A 219 22.91 -15.12 29.17
C THR A 219 22.45 -16.42 28.52
N SER A 220 22.73 -16.56 27.23
CA SER A 220 22.45 -17.81 26.51
C SER A 220 23.44 -18.88 26.97
N ASN A 221 22.91 -19.99 27.49
CA ASN A 221 23.71 -21.18 27.72
C ASN A 221 23.53 -22.16 26.57
N SER A 222 24.61 -22.85 26.21
CA SER A 222 24.52 -23.89 25.19
C SER A 222 23.64 -25.05 25.67
N MET A 223 22.54 -25.28 24.94
CA MET A 223 21.67 -26.44 25.06
C MET A 223 22.44 -27.75 24.77
N TRP A 224 23.50 -27.69 23.97
CA TRP A 224 24.31 -28.85 23.59
C TRP A 224 25.58 -29.02 24.44
N SER A 225 25.73 -28.25 25.53
CA SER A 225 26.84 -28.45 26.47
C SER A 225 26.76 -29.85 27.10
N PHE A 226 27.92 -30.49 27.28
CA PHE A 226 28.02 -31.82 27.89
C PHE A 226 27.38 -31.89 29.28
N MET A 227 27.33 -30.80 30.04
CA MET A 227 26.64 -30.81 31.34
C MET A 227 25.11 -30.74 31.23
N ASN A 228 24.57 -30.33 30.08
CA ASN A 228 23.14 -30.09 29.87
C ASN A 228 22.46 -31.14 29.00
N TRP A 229 23.21 -32.05 28.35
CA TRP A 229 22.67 -32.95 27.33
C TRP A 229 21.46 -33.80 27.80
N TRP A 230 21.48 -34.33 29.03
CA TRP A 230 20.34 -35.07 29.59
C TRP A 230 19.11 -34.20 29.78
N LYS A 231 19.28 -32.98 30.31
CA LYS A 231 18.18 -32.01 30.47
C LYS A 231 17.62 -31.63 29.10
N THR A 232 18.50 -31.43 28.12
CA THR A 232 18.15 -31.16 26.73
C THR A 232 17.29 -32.25 26.12
N LEU A 233 17.66 -33.53 26.26
CA LEU A 233 16.86 -34.64 25.77
C LEU A 233 15.47 -34.68 26.40
N ILE A 234 15.39 -34.48 27.73
CA ILE A 234 14.10 -34.45 28.44
C ILE A 234 13.23 -33.29 27.96
N VAL A 235 13.78 -32.07 27.88
CA VAL A 235 13.05 -30.87 27.42
C VAL A 235 12.55 -31.05 25.99
N VAL A 236 13.39 -31.56 25.09
CA VAL A 236 12.99 -31.82 23.70
C VAL A 236 11.88 -32.87 23.64
N TRP A 237 12.01 -33.97 24.39
CA TRP A 237 11.00 -35.03 24.40
C TRP A 237 9.67 -34.55 24.96
N VAL A 238 9.68 -33.81 26.08
CA VAL A 238 8.48 -33.18 26.65
C VAL A 238 7.88 -32.17 25.66
N ALA A 239 8.70 -31.34 25.01
CA ALA A 239 8.23 -30.38 24.03
C ALA A 239 7.56 -31.07 22.83
N ILE A 240 8.09 -32.20 22.35
CA ILE A 240 7.47 -33.01 21.30
C ILE A 240 6.13 -33.59 21.77
N LEU A 241 6.07 -34.18 22.97
CA LEU A 241 4.82 -34.74 23.49
C LEU A 241 3.74 -33.67 23.67
N VAL A 242 4.08 -32.54 24.29
CA VAL A 242 3.16 -31.41 24.45
C VAL A 242 2.71 -30.90 23.09
N PHE A 243 3.63 -30.83 22.11
CA PHE A 243 3.29 -30.38 20.76
C PHE A 243 2.34 -31.35 20.05
N LEU A 244 2.54 -32.67 20.17
CA LEU A 244 1.67 -33.67 19.55
C LEU A 244 0.29 -33.76 20.20
N PHE A 245 0.22 -33.75 21.54
CA PHE A 245 -1.05 -33.91 22.26
C PHE A 245 -1.87 -32.62 22.36
N PHE A 246 -1.21 -31.49 22.59
CA PHE A 246 -1.89 -30.20 22.81
C PHE A 246 -1.54 -29.16 21.75
N GLY A 247 -0.31 -29.19 21.24
CA GLY A 247 0.20 -28.25 20.25
C GLY A 247 -0.65 -28.21 18.99
N LEU A 248 -0.67 -29.31 18.25
CA LEU A 248 -1.34 -29.39 16.95
C LEU A 248 -2.86 -29.16 17.03
N GLY A 249 -3.52 -29.69 18.07
CA GLY A 249 -4.97 -29.63 18.19
C GLY A 249 -5.51 -28.31 18.74
N ILE A 250 -4.81 -27.68 19.70
CA ILE A 250 -5.35 -26.57 20.47
C ILE A 250 -4.42 -25.35 20.41
N ILE A 251 -3.16 -25.51 20.82
CA ILE A 251 -2.27 -24.36 21.03
C ILE A 251 -1.92 -23.68 19.71
N VAL A 252 -1.53 -24.44 18.67
CA VAL A 252 -1.14 -23.89 17.37
C VAL A 252 -2.31 -23.15 16.70
N PRO A 253 -3.51 -23.75 16.54
CA PRO A 253 -4.65 -23.03 15.95
C PRO A 253 -5.08 -21.81 16.77
N ALA A 254 -5.08 -21.91 18.11
CA ALA A 254 -5.48 -20.81 18.98
C ALA A 254 -4.50 -19.64 18.90
N VAL A 255 -3.19 -19.90 19.02
CA VAL A 255 -2.16 -18.85 18.94
C VAL A 255 -2.14 -18.23 17.55
N ALA A 256 -2.22 -19.03 16.48
CA ALA A 256 -2.28 -18.52 15.11
C ALA A 256 -3.51 -17.62 14.89
N THR A 257 -4.70 -18.05 15.31
CA THR A 257 -5.94 -17.29 15.11
C THR A 257 -5.98 -16.02 15.97
N LEU A 258 -5.66 -16.14 17.27
CA LEU A 258 -5.67 -14.99 18.18
C LEU A 258 -4.62 -13.95 17.79
N SER A 259 -3.43 -14.38 17.35
CA SER A 259 -2.41 -13.45 16.86
C SER A 259 -2.84 -12.75 15.57
N THR A 260 -3.46 -13.46 14.62
CA THR A 260 -4.03 -12.85 13.41
C THR A 260 -5.09 -11.81 13.74
N ILE A 261 -6.05 -12.14 14.63
CA ILE A 261 -7.10 -11.21 15.06
C ILE A 261 -6.50 -9.98 15.75
N PHE A 262 -5.60 -10.20 16.72
CA PHE A 262 -4.94 -9.11 17.44
C PHE A 262 -4.19 -8.18 16.48
N CYS A 263 -3.36 -8.74 15.59
CA CYS A 263 -2.60 -7.96 14.63
C CYS A 263 -3.51 -7.25 13.60
N GLY A 264 -4.62 -7.86 13.20
CA GLY A 264 -5.61 -7.24 12.31
C GLY A 264 -6.33 -6.05 12.93
N LEU A 265 -6.55 -6.08 14.25
CA LEU A 265 -7.16 -4.99 15.00
C LEU A 265 -6.16 -3.92 15.45
N LEU A 266 -4.87 -4.26 15.63
CA LEU A 266 -3.85 -3.34 16.15
C LEU A 266 -3.78 -1.99 15.38
N PRO A 267 -3.78 -1.95 14.03
CA PRO A 267 -3.76 -0.70 13.27
C PRO A 267 -4.91 0.24 13.64
N LEU A 268 -6.05 -0.31 14.08
CA LEU A 268 -7.23 0.47 14.42
C LEU A 268 -7.05 1.33 15.68
N PHE A 269 -6.09 0.97 16.52
CA PHE A 269 -5.77 1.69 17.75
C PHE A 269 -4.63 2.70 17.57
N MET A 270 -4.03 2.78 16.38
CA MET A 270 -2.98 3.76 16.11
C MET A 270 -3.57 5.16 16.01
N LYS A 271 -2.96 6.11 16.72
CA LYS A 271 -3.35 7.53 16.73
C LYS A 271 -2.89 8.22 15.46
N ALA A 272 -3.82 8.93 14.82
CA ALA A 272 -3.56 9.80 13.67
C ALA A 272 -3.82 11.27 14.02
N LYS A 273 -3.13 12.17 13.33
CA LYS A 273 -3.29 13.63 13.46
C LYS A 273 -3.51 14.23 12.08
N LYS A 274 -4.48 15.14 11.95
CA LYS A 274 -4.68 15.89 10.70
C LYS A 274 -3.54 16.88 10.49
N VAL A 275 -3.22 17.12 9.22
CA VAL A 275 -2.26 18.15 8.80
C VAL A 275 -2.99 19.20 7.98
N ASP A 276 -3.12 20.40 8.53
CA ASP A 276 -3.70 21.54 7.84
C ASP A 276 -2.62 22.26 7.00
N GLY A 277 -2.87 22.45 5.70
CA GLY A 277 -2.02 23.24 4.80
C GLY A 277 -1.14 22.45 3.81
N VAL A 278 -0.73 23.12 2.72
CA VAL A 278 0.26 22.62 1.76
C VAL A 278 1.66 22.88 2.32
N GLY A 279 2.43 21.83 2.60
CA GLY A 279 3.84 21.97 2.96
C GLY A 279 4.14 22.35 4.42
N ALA A 280 3.16 22.28 5.33
CA ALA A 280 3.41 22.55 6.74
C ALA A 280 4.20 21.39 7.38
N GLY A 281 5.52 21.52 7.41
CA GLY A 281 6.37 20.75 8.31
C GLY A 281 5.90 20.91 9.75
N ALA A 282 5.83 19.79 10.47
CA ALA A 282 5.75 19.59 11.93
C ALA A 282 4.80 20.43 12.83
N GLY A 283 4.14 21.50 12.36
CA GLY A 283 3.59 22.55 13.23
C GLY A 283 2.14 23.02 12.97
N ALA A 284 1.42 22.50 11.97
CA ALA A 284 0.00 22.85 11.79
C ALA A 284 -0.90 22.07 12.77
N THR A 285 -2.06 22.65 13.11
CA THR A 285 -3.04 22.17 14.10
C THR A 285 -3.34 20.68 14.00
N LYS A 286 -2.76 19.91 14.94
CA LYS A 286 -2.86 18.45 15.03
C LYS A 286 -4.16 18.03 15.69
N SER A 287 -5.29 18.32 15.06
CA SER A 287 -6.55 17.74 15.53
C SER A 287 -6.47 16.21 15.40
N SER A 288 -6.89 15.51 16.46
CA SER A 288 -6.91 14.05 16.48
C SER A 288 -7.80 13.53 15.35
N TYR A 289 -7.36 12.46 14.70
CA TYR A 289 -8.15 11.75 13.71
C TYR A 289 -8.29 10.29 14.14
N SER A 290 -9.53 9.86 14.28
CA SER A 290 -9.88 8.53 14.74
C SER A 290 -10.64 7.75 13.66
N ILE A 291 -10.86 6.45 13.90
CA ILE A 291 -11.73 5.64 13.04
C ILE A 291 -13.16 6.18 13.00
N LYS A 292 -13.64 6.78 14.09
CA LYS A 292 -14.96 7.42 14.11
C LYS A 292 -15.01 8.54 13.07
N ASP A 293 -13.97 9.35 12.99
CA ASP A 293 -13.87 10.41 11.99
C ASP A 293 -13.79 9.83 10.58
N ALA A 294 -13.01 8.76 10.39
CA ALA A 294 -12.95 8.04 9.12
C ALA A 294 -14.32 7.48 8.68
N LEU A 295 -15.09 6.89 9.61
CA LEU A 295 -16.43 6.37 9.31
C LEU A 295 -17.40 7.49 8.93
N MET A 296 -17.41 8.59 9.67
CA MET A 296 -18.26 9.74 9.35
C MET A 296 -17.86 10.37 8.01
N ASN A 297 -16.56 10.45 7.73
CA ASN A 297 -16.05 10.95 6.46
C ASN A 297 -16.39 10.02 5.30
N VAL A 298 -16.33 8.69 5.47
CA VAL A 298 -16.79 7.74 4.44
C VAL A 298 -18.27 7.92 4.16
N LEU A 299 -19.12 7.98 5.19
CA LEU A 299 -20.55 8.21 5.03
C LEU A 299 -20.85 9.56 4.36
N LYS A 300 -20.01 10.58 4.57
CA LYS A 300 -20.18 11.90 3.96
C LYS A 300 -19.66 11.97 2.52
N TYR A 301 -18.42 11.56 2.28
CA TYR A 301 -17.72 11.74 1.00
C TYR A 301 -17.97 10.61 0.00
N LYS A 302 -18.37 9.41 0.48
CA LYS A 302 -18.69 8.25 -0.36
C LYS A 302 -20.18 7.95 -0.39
N MET A 303 -21.02 8.87 0.09
CA MET A 303 -22.48 8.75 0.10
C MET A 303 -23.04 8.38 -1.27
N SER A 304 -22.56 9.03 -2.34
CA SER A 304 -23.01 8.75 -3.71
C SER A 304 -22.83 7.29 -4.11
N VAL A 305 -21.69 6.68 -3.76
CA VAL A 305 -21.39 5.27 -4.07
C VAL A 305 -22.28 4.34 -3.24
N ILE A 306 -22.45 4.63 -1.94
CA ILE A 306 -23.36 3.88 -1.06
C ILE A 306 -24.79 3.92 -1.64
N MET A 307 -25.21 5.09 -2.11
CA MET A 307 -26.55 5.29 -2.65
C MET A 307 -26.76 4.53 -3.96
N TYR A 308 -25.78 4.48 -4.86
CA TYR A 308 -25.88 3.63 -6.06
C TYR A 308 -26.08 2.15 -5.71
N ILE A 309 -25.40 1.65 -4.68
CA ILE A 309 -25.56 0.26 -4.21
C ILE A 309 -26.95 0.05 -3.61
N ILE A 310 -27.46 1.01 -2.83
CA ILE A 310 -28.82 0.96 -2.29
C ILE A 310 -29.85 0.94 -3.42
N SER A 311 -29.72 1.80 -4.44
CA SER A 311 -30.61 1.80 -5.61
C SER A 311 -30.62 0.44 -6.29
N PHE A 312 -29.44 -0.16 -6.47
CA PHE A 312 -29.30 -1.48 -7.06
C PHE A 312 -30.06 -2.55 -6.25
N PHE A 313 -29.91 -2.57 -4.92
CA PHE A 313 -30.66 -3.50 -4.07
C PHE A 313 -32.18 -3.28 -4.16
N VAL A 314 -32.64 -2.03 -4.13
CA VAL A 314 -34.07 -1.72 -4.26
C VAL A 314 -34.63 -2.22 -5.59
N ILE A 315 -33.92 -2.01 -6.71
CA ILE A 315 -34.37 -2.46 -8.04
C ILE A 315 -34.40 -3.98 -8.13
N VAL A 316 -33.35 -4.67 -7.67
CA VAL A 316 -33.27 -6.13 -7.70
C VAL A 316 -34.36 -6.76 -6.84
N ASP A 317 -34.59 -6.22 -5.64
CA ASP A 317 -35.62 -6.75 -4.74
C ASP A 317 -37.04 -6.43 -5.22
N ALA A 318 -37.26 -5.27 -5.84
CA ALA A 318 -38.54 -4.95 -6.44
C ALA A 318 -38.87 -5.95 -7.55
N ASN A 319 -37.88 -6.27 -8.40
CA ASN A 319 -38.04 -7.29 -9.44
C ASN A 319 -38.30 -8.68 -8.86
N ALA A 320 -37.60 -9.06 -7.79
CA ALA A 320 -37.73 -10.38 -7.18
C ALA A 320 -39.07 -10.57 -6.45
N CYS A 321 -39.59 -9.53 -5.80
CA CYS A 321 -40.81 -9.63 -4.99
C CYS A 321 -42.09 -9.33 -5.77
N PHE A 322 -42.06 -8.39 -6.71
CA PHE A 322 -43.27 -7.89 -7.37
C PHE A 322 -43.26 -8.06 -8.90
N GLY A 323 -42.07 -8.14 -9.51
CA GLY A 323 -41.89 -8.38 -10.93
C GLY A 323 -41.30 -7.19 -11.69
N GLY A 324 -41.20 -7.34 -13.01
CA GLY A 324 -40.48 -6.39 -13.86
C GLY A 324 -41.10 -4.99 -13.94
N TYR A 325 -42.42 -4.88 -13.76
CA TYR A 325 -43.11 -3.58 -13.80
C TYR A 325 -42.76 -2.72 -12.60
N GLU A 326 -42.75 -3.29 -11.40
CA GLU A 326 -42.39 -2.63 -10.15
C GLU A 326 -40.89 -2.33 -10.09
N ALA A 327 -40.05 -3.19 -10.67
CA ALA A 327 -38.64 -2.89 -10.89
C ALA A 327 -38.44 -1.64 -11.77
N PHE A 328 -39.23 -1.51 -12.84
CA PHE A 328 -39.21 -0.32 -13.69
C PHE A 328 -39.64 0.94 -12.91
N ILE A 329 -40.69 0.85 -12.08
CA ILE A 329 -41.10 1.95 -11.19
C ILE A 329 -39.96 2.32 -10.23
N ALA A 330 -39.27 1.33 -9.65
CA ALA A 330 -38.12 1.56 -8.77
C ALA A 330 -36.96 2.27 -9.50
N VAL A 331 -36.70 1.91 -10.76
CA VAL A 331 -35.72 2.62 -11.61
C VAL A 331 -36.11 4.08 -11.79
N VAL A 332 -37.37 4.37 -12.16
CA VAL A 332 -37.87 5.74 -12.32
C VAL A 332 -37.75 6.53 -11.01
N ALA A 333 -38.10 5.93 -9.87
CA ALA A 333 -37.96 6.55 -8.56
C ALA A 333 -36.49 6.86 -8.22
N CYS A 334 -35.55 5.95 -8.53
CA CYS A 334 -34.12 6.17 -8.33
C CYS A 334 -33.59 7.30 -9.23
N LEU A 335 -34.06 7.39 -10.48
CA LEU A 335 -33.72 8.49 -11.39
C LEU A 335 -34.26 9.83 -10.88
N LEU A 336 -35.49 9.87 -10.38
CA LEU A 336 -36.03 11.08 -9.74
C LEU A 336 -35.19 11.49 -8.53
N LEU A 337 -34.83 10.56 -7.65
CA LEU A 337 -33.94 10.89 -6.53
C LEU A 337 -32.55 11.36 -7.00
N TYR A 338 -32.01 10.78 -8.08
CA TYR A 338 -30.73 11.17 -8.66
C TYR A 338 -30.72 12.63 -9.15
N PHE A 339 -31.76 13.05 -9.89
CA PHE A 339 -31.83 14.41 -10.44
C PHE A 339 -32.30 15.46 -9.44
N PHE A 340 -33.25 15.11 -8.56
CA PHE A 340 -33.93 16.10 -7.70
C PHE A 340 -33.40 16.16 -6.26
N THR A 341 -32.48 15.28 -5.85
CA THR A 341 -31.90 15.31 -4.50
C THR A 341 -30.39 15.44 -4.53
N ASN A 342 -29.81 15.90 -3.44
CA ASN A 342 -28.36 15.98 -3.28
C ASN A 342 -27.73 14.65 -2.83
N VAL A 343 -28.54 13.59 -2.69
CA VAL A 343 -28.13 12.31 -2.08
C VAL A 343 -27.10 11.56 -2.96
N TYR A 344 -27.15 11.76 -4.28
CA TYR A 344 -26.20 11.18 -5.23
C TYR A 344 -25.05 12.12 -5.61
N LYS A 345 -25.09 13.39 -5.16
CA LYS A 345 -24.03 14.35 -5.45
C LYS A 345 -22.81 14.07 -4.58
N GLN A 346 -21.63 14.09 -5.20
CA GLN A 346 -20.38 13.91 -4.49
C GLN A 346 -20.08 15.14 -3.64
N TYR A 347 -19.92 14.94 -2.33
CA TYR A 347 -19.53 16.02 -1.43
C TYR A 347 -18.03 16.29 -1.56
N VAL A 348 -17.66 17.56 -1.72
CA VAL A 348 -16.26 18.00 -1.82
C VAL A 348 -15.76 18.46 -0.45
N PRO A 349 -14.61 17.97 0.05
CA PRO A 349 -14.08 18.41 1.33
C PRO A 349 -13.70 19.91 1.31
N THR A 350 -14.17 20.68 2.29
CA THR A 350 -13.79 22.09 2.46
C THR A 350 -12.33 22.18 2.96
N GLY A 351 -11.49 22.96 2.29
CA GLY A 351 -10.08 23.17 2.67
C GLY A 351 -9.07 22.19 2.07
N ALA A 352 -9.48 21.36 1.11
CA ALA A 352 -8.59 20.39 0.48
C ALA A 352 -7.67 21.04 -0.57
N THR A 353 -6.39 20.71 -0.47
CA THR A 353 -5.33 21.27 -1.31
C THR A 353 -4.92 20.28 -2.40
N GLY A 354 -4.63 20.76 -3.62
CA GLY A 354 -4.24 19.95 -4.78
C GLY A 354 -3.07 18.98 -4.53
N TRP A 355 -2.99 17.93 -5.37
CA TRP A 355 -2.31 16.67 -5.07
C TRP A 355 -1.43 16.08 -6.19
N LYS A 356 -0.46 15.24 -5.80
CA LYS A 356 0.17 14.16 -6.59
C LYS A 356 -0.03 12.81 -5.88
N ASN A 357 -0.53 11.80 -6.60
CA ASN A 357 -0.63 10.39 -6.15
C ASN A 357 0.72 9.90 -5.61
N ASP A 358 0.87 9.81 -4.29
CA ASP A 358 1.92 9.00 -3.70
C ASP A 358 1.32 7.97 -2.72
N PHE A 359 1.10 6.76 -3.24
CA PHE A 359 0.69 5.60 -2.45
C PHE A 359 1.88 4.77 -1.97
N THR A 360 3.12 5.21 -2.24
CA THR A 360 4.30 4.46 -1.82
C THR A 360 4.31 4.33 -0.30
N GLN A 361 4.76 3.17 0.18
CA GLN A 361 4.95 2.92 1.59
C GLN A 361 6.18 3.68 2.09
N ALA A 362 6.15 4.18 3.32
CA ALA A 362 7.32 4.79 3.93
C ALA A 362 8.44 3.74 4.11
N THR A 363 9.70 4.14 3.88
CA THR A 363 10.83 3.23 4.08
C THR A 363 11.29 3.31 5.53
N LYS A 364 11.40 2.16 6.19
CA LYS A 364 11.86 2.02 7.58
C LYS A 364 13.29 1.48 7.57
N LEU A 365 14.19 2.17 8.26
CA LEU A 365 15.60 1.81 8.38
C LEU A 365 15.99 1.68 9.84
N SER A 366 17.03 0.87 10.11
CA SER A 366 17.74 0.96 11.37
C SER A 366 18.48 2.31 11.46
N PRO A 367 18.79 2.82 12.66
CA PRO A 367 19.58 4.04 12.79
C PRO A 367 20.94 3.96 12.07
N ALA A 368 21.57 2.78 12.07
CA ALA A 368 22.83 2.55 11.36
C ALA A 368 22.64 2.61 9.83
N ASP A 369 21.59 1.98 9.31
CA ASP A 369 21.29 1.99 7.87
C ASP A 369 20.84 3.38 7.40
N ALA A 370 20.13 4.13 8.24
CA ALA A 370 19.72 5.50 7.97
C ALA A 370 20.94 6.43 7.83
N LEU A 371 21.93 6.30 8.71
CA LEU A 371 23.19 7.04 8.60
C LEU A 371 23.90 6.73 7.28
N VAL A 372 23.93 5.45 6.87
CA VAL A 372 24.52 5.05 5.58
C VAL A 372 23.73 5.63 4.41
N ALA A 373 22.41 5.62 4.47
CA ALA A 373 21.54 6.18 3.43
C ALA A 373 21.72 7.71 3.29
N ASP A 374 21.82 8.43 4.42
CA ASP A 374 22.07 9.87 4.45
C ASP A 374 23.43 10.22 3.85
N VAL A 375 24.47 9.44 4.19
CA VAL A 375 25.80 9.59 3.61
C VAL A 375 25.77 9.32 2.10
N ASP A 376 25.11 8.25 1.65
CA ASP A 376 24.96 7.93 0.22
C ASP A 376 24.21 9.04 -0.54
N GLN A 377 23.16 9.61 0.07
CA GLN A 377 22.41 10.72 -0.52
C GLN A 377 23.24 12.00 -0.59
N ALA A 378 24.02 12.30 0.45
CA ALA A 378 24.96 13.42 0.44
C ALA A 378 26.04 13.26 -0.65
N ILE A 379 26.59 12.05 -0.83
CA ILE A 379 27.55 11.74 -1.88
C ILE A 379 26.93 11.94 -3.27
N LYS A 380 25.72 11.43 -3.52
CA LYS A 380 25.02 11.61 -4.79
C LYS A 380 24.74 13.09 -5.09
N THR A 381 24.31 13.84 -4.09
CA THR A 381 24.03 15.28 -4.23
C THR A 381 25.32 16.05 -4.54
N ALA A 382 26.42 15.72 -3.87
CA ALA A 382 27.73 16.31 -4.16
C ALA A 382 28.25 15.97 -5.56
N ALA A 383 28.03 14.74 -6.04
CA ALA A 383 28.39 14.34 -7.39
C ALA A 383 27.58 15.10 -8.45
N LEU A 384 26.28 15.24 -8.24
CA LEU A 384 25.37 15.96 -9.16
C LEU A 384 25.69 17.46 -9.21
N LYS A 385 26.04 18.05 -8.06
CA LYS A 385 26.52 19.44 -8.00
C LYS A 385 27.82 19.63 -8.79
N LYS A 386 28.79 18.71 -8.65
CA LYS A 386 30.03 18.75 -9.44
C LYS A 386 29.79 18.62 -10.94
N GLU A 387 28.85 17.75 -11.35
CA GLU A 387 28.47 17.59 -12.76
C GLU A 387 27.85 18.88 -13.32
N GLN A 388 26.99 19.54 -12.54
CA GLN A 388 26.42 20.84 -12.89
C GLN A 388 27.47 21.95 -12.96
N GLU A 389 28.42 21.99 -12.02
CA GLU A 389 29.53 22.94 -12.03
C GLU A 389 30.44 22.73 -13.25
N SER A 390 30.77 21.48 -13.61
CA SER A 390 31.55 21.18 -14.83
C SER A 390 30.80 21.57 -16.11
N ALA A 391 29.48 21.32 -16.17
CA ALA A 391 28.66 21.71 -17.31
C ALA A 391 28.51 23.24 -17.44
N ALA A 392 28.53 23.98 -16.31
CA ALA A 392 28.53 25.43 -16.32
C ALA A 392 29.88 26.00 -16.82
N GLN A 393 31.00 25.45 -16.35
CA GLN A 393 32.34 25.84 -16.83
C GLN A 393 32.53 25.56 -18.32
N GLU A 394 32.03 24.42 -18.81
CA GLU A 394 32.11 24.10 -20.24
C GLU A 394 31.31 25.10 -21.09
N LYS A 395 30.15 25.57 -20.60
CA LYS A 395 29.37 26.62 -21.27
C LYS A 395 30.06 27.97 -21.27
N GLU A 396 30.71 28.36 -20.17
CA GLU A 396 31.51 29.60 -20.11
C GLU A 396 32.68 29.56 -21.10
N LEU A 397 33.42 28.44 -21.15
CA LEU A 397 34.50 28.24 -22.13
C LEU A 397 34.02 28.31 -23.58
N GLN A 398 32.85 27.74 -23.88
CA GLN A 398 32.24 27.84 -25.20
C GLN A 398 31.86 29.29 -25.54
N GLN A 399 31.30 30.04 -24.58
CA GLN A 399 30.98 31.46 -24.78
C GLN A 399 32.23 32.31 -25.02
N GLU A 400 33.30 32.11 -24.23
CA GLU A 400 34.57 32.80 -24.45
C GLU A 400 35.18 32.48 -25.83
N SER A 401 35.05 31.23 -26.30
CA SER A 401 35.54 30.84 -27.63
C SER A 401 34.76 31.51 -28.77
N VAL A 402 33.45 31.69 -28.60
CA VAL A 402 32.59 32.40 -29.57
C VAL A 402 32.89 33.89 -29.56
N GLN A 403 33.06 34.48 -28.38
CA GLN A 403 33.43 35.89 -28.24
C GLN A 403 34.76 36.19 -28.96
N LYS A 404 35.81 35.39 -28.68
CA LYS A 404 37.10 35.54 -29.37
C LYS A 404 37.00 35.40 -30.88
N LYS A 405 36.15 34.49 -31.37
CA LYS A 405 35.95 34.29 -32.80
C LYS A 405 35.21 35.48 -33.45
N ASN A 406 34.28 36.10 -32.74
CA ASN A 406 33.62 37.32 -33.20
C ASN A 406 34.58 38.52 -33.19
N ASP A 407 35.41 38.66 -32.15
CA ASP A 407 36.41 39.73 -32.07
C ASP A 407 37.47 39.59 -33.20
N GLU A 408 37.79 38.36 -33.63
CA GLU A 408 38.70 38.09 -34.76
C GLU A 408 38.07 38.44 -36.12
N ILE A 409 36.74 38.26 -36.27
CA ILE A 409 35.98 38.64 -37.47
C ILE A 409 35.88 40.17 -37.58
N GLU A 410 35.66 40.88 -36.47
CA GLU A 410 35.60 42.35 -36.46
C GLU A 410 36.95 43.00 -36.85
N LEU A 411 38.07 42.33 -36.54
CA LEU A 411 39.42 42.72 -36.97
C LEU A 411 39.74 42.40 -38.45
N THR A 412 38.94 41.58 -39.12
CA THR A 412 39.10 41.27 -40.55
C THR A 412 38.24 42.12 -41.46
N ASP A 413 37.08 42.62 -41.01
CA ASP A 413 36.23 43.53 -41.78
C ASP A 413 36.83 44.94 -41.97
N ASP A 414 37.76 45.36 -41.11
CA ASP A 414 38.55 46.59 -41.34
C ASP A 414 39.56 46.48 -42.50
N LYS A 415 39.71 45.30 -43.13
CA LYS A 415 40.60 45.08 -44.29
C LYS A 415 39.89 44.79 -45.62
N GLU A 416 38.57 44.65 -45.65
CA GLU A 416 37.81 44.45 -46.91
C GLU A 416 37.04 45.68 -47.39
N GLY A 417 37.39 46.87 -46.89
CA GLY A 417 36.98 48.15 -47.48
C GLY A 417 37.78 48.53 -48.74
N GLN A 418 37.97 47.63 -49.73
CA GLN A 418 38.56 48.00 -51.03
C GLN A 418 38.35 46.93 -52.12
N ASN A 419 37.15 46.88 -52.72
CA ASN A 419 36.87 46.60 -54.15
C ASN A 419 35.35 46.36 -54.28
N ALA A 420 34.54 47.32 -54.74
CA ALA A 420 34.35 47.69 -56.15
C ALA A 420 34.32 46.43 -57.05
N GLY A 421 33.25 46.08 -57.76
CA GLY A 421 32.02 46.76 -58.12
C GLY A 421 31.42 46.03 -59.33
N LEU A 422 30.23 46.48 -59.75
CA LEU A 422 29.51 46.13 -61.00
C LEU A 422 28.78 44.77 -61.01
N SER A 423 27.59 44.60 -61.58
CA SER A 423 26.49 45.51 -61.99
C SER A 423 25.33 44.61 -62.44
N GLU A 424 24.08 45.04 -62.18
CA GLU A 424 22.86 44.83 -63.02
C GLU A 424 22.39 43.37 -63.28
N SER A 425 21.12 42.99 -63.31
CA SER A 425 19.79 43.63 -63.33
C SER A 425 18.74 42.49 -63.25
N PRO A 426 17.41 42.75 -63.22
CA PRO A 426 16.45 41.93 -62.46
C PRO A 426 15.40 41.20 -63.32
N ALA A 427 14.42 40.62 -62.62
CA ALA A 427 13.16 40.00 -63.07
C ALA A 427 13.29 38.51 -63.44
N SER A 428 12.38 37.60 -63.12
CA SER A 428 10.94 37.70 -62.85
C SER A 428 10.43 36.41 -62.17
N ALA A 429 9.39 36.55 -61.33
CA ALA A 429 8.43 35.48 -60.98
C ALA A 429 7.67 34.99 -62.25
N PRO A 430 6.77 33.96 -62.26
CA PRO A 430 5.99 33.43 -61.13
C PRO A 430 5.70 31.90 -61.15
N ASP A 431 4.89 31.48 -60.16
CA ASP A 431 3.88 30.39 -60.24
C ASP A 431 4.34 28.95 -60.55
N SER A 432 3.58 27.89 -60.31
CA SER A 432 2.51 27.48 -59.39
C SER A 432 2.27 25.99 -59.77
N GLY A 433 1.73 25.18 -58.87
CA GLY A 433 1.38 23.76 -59.15
C GLY A 433 2.29 22.80 -58.38
N SER A 434 1.92 22.22 -57.24
CA SER A 434 0.74 21.42 -56.89
C SER A 434 0.70 20.03 -57.55
N VAL A 435 0.53 19.04 -56.65
CA VAL A 435 -0.07 17.70 -56.85
C VAL A 435 0.87 16.49 -56.97
N THR A 436 0.64 15.59 -55.98
CA THR A 436 0.84 14.13 -55.91
C THR A 436 2.24 13.52 -55.83
N THR A 437 2.55 12.96 -54.66
CA THR A 437 3.49 11.85 -54.49
C THR A 437 2.73 10.64 -53.95
N GLN A 438 2.60 9.61 -54.77
CA GLN A 438 2.18 8.27 -54.38
C GLN A 438 3.26 7.29 -54.85
N GLY A 439 3.77 6.50 -53.91
CA GLY A 439 4.39 5.18 -54.08
C GLY A 439 5.47 4.97 -55.14
N ASN A 440 6.68 4.59 -54.72
CA ASN A 440 7.04 3.16 -54.77
C ASN A 440 8.40 2.87 -54.15
N SER A 441 8.40 1.75 -53.43
CA SER A 441 9.51 0.91 -53.03
C SER A 441 10.38 0.49 -54.20
N VAL A 442 11.70 0.50 -54.03
CA VAL A 442 12.61 -0.47 -54.65
C VAL A 442 13.77 -0.77 -53.69
N ASP A 443 13.80 -2.01 -53.22
CA ASP A 443 14.99 -2.72 -52.77
C ASP A 443 16.05 -2.74 -53.87
N LEU A 444 17.31 -2.44 -53.53
CA LEU A 444 18.42 -3.05 -54.25
C LEU A 444 19.60 -3.30 -53.30
N ALA A 445 19.77 -4.58 -52.99
CA ALA A 445 20.99 -5.16 -52.47
C ALA A 445 22.13 -5.00 -53.49
N LYS A 446 23.37 -4.83 -53.01
CA LYS A 446 24.44 -5.86 -53.05
C LYS A 446 25.85 -5.31 -52.86
N ASP A 447 26.64 -6.16 -52.21
CA ASP A 447 28.09 -6.39 -52.34
C ASP A 447 29.06 -5.32 -51.80
N PHE A 448 29.83 -5.68 -50.76
CA PHE A 448 31.19 -6.21 -50.97
C PHE A 448 31.78 -6.75 -49.65
N ASP A 449 32.32 -7.96 -49.73
CA ASP A 449 33.05 -8.66 -48.68
C ASP A 449 34.54 -8.26 -48.64
N HIS A 450 35.10 -8.35 -47.43
CA HIS A 450 36.50 -8.59 -47.03
C HIS A 450 37.64 -7.65 -47.49
N ILE A 451 38.37 -7.07 -46.50
CA ILE A 451 39.82 -7.27 -46.25
C ILE A 451 40.20 -6.75 -44.84
N LEU A 452 41.08 -7.51 -44.19
CA LEU A 452 41.67 -7.37 -42.85
C LEU A 452 42.54 -6.10 -42.67
N LEU A 453 42.60 -5.56 -41.43
CA LEU A 453 43.84 -5.29 -40.67
C LEU A 453 43.56 -4.68 -39.26
N GLU A 454 44.18 -5.32 -38.26
CA GLU A 454 44.73 -4.82 -36.98
C GLU A 454 43.94 -3.93 -35.96
N LYS A 455 43.64 -4.55 -34.80
CA LYS A 455 43.71 -4.13 -33.36
C LYS A 455 43.81 -2.60 -33.00
N PRO A 456 43.22 -2.13 -31.86
CA PRO A 456 43.52 -2.69 -30.53
C PRO A 456 42.40 -2.72 -29.46
N ILE A 457 42.73 -3.50 -28.43
CA ILE A 457 42.12 -3.63 -27.10
C ILE A 457 42.09 -2.25 -26.39
N ILE A 458 40.97 -1.89 -25.74
CA ILE A 458 40.85 -1.21 -24.42
C ILE A 458 39.35 -1.07 -24.10
N GLY A 459 38.92 -1.55 -22.92
CA GLY A 459 37.54 -1.35 -22.45
C GLY A 459 37.09 -2.26 -21.30
N GLY A 460 37.98 -2.58 -20.36
CA GLY A 460 37.63 -3.34 -19.17
C GLY A 460 36.70 -2.55 -18.23
N LYS A 461 35.46 -3.01 -18.09
CA LYS A 461 34.59 -2.63 -16.96
C LYS A 461 35.22 -3.15 -15.67
N ARG A 462 35.88 -2.28 -14.89
CA ARG A 462 36.19 -2.57 -13.49
C ARG A 462 34.89 -2.62 -12.69
N VAL A 463 34.47 -3.83 -12.35
CA VAL A 463 33.59 -4.06 -11.19
C VAL A 463 34.41 -3.72 -9.96
N ILE A 464 34.25 -2.50 -9.43
CA ILE A 464 34.82 -2.13 -8.14
C ILE A 464 34.05 -2.91 -7.08
N SER A 465 34.72 -3.90 -6.48
CA SER A 465 34.22 -4.66 -5.35
C SER A 465 33.84 -3.71 -4.20
N ARG A 466 32.52 -3.62 -3.91
CA ARG A 466 31.92 -2.80 -2.84
C ARG A 466 32.58 -3.02 -1.46
N LYS A 467 33.24 -4.17 -1.22
CA LYS A 467 33.89 -4.48 0.07
C LYS A 467 35.12 -3.60 0.36
N ASN A 468 35.86 -3.13 -0.64
CA ASN A 468 37.08 -2.35 -0.40
C ASN A 468 36.82 -0.86 -0.14
N THR A 469 35.72 -0.30 -0.65
CA THR A 469 35.37 1.11 -0.42
C THR A 469 34.87 1.32 1.01
N SER A 470 34.03 0.43 1.54
CA SER A 470 33.55 0.52 2.92
C SER A 470 34.67 0.38 3.96
N ARG A 471 35.69 -0.45 3.69
CA ARG A 471 36.84 -0.62 4.60
C ARG A 471 37.73 0.63 4.65
N LYS A 472 37.95 1.30 3.51
CA LYS A 472 38.70 2.56 3.45
C LYS A 472 37.98 3.75 4.09
N ILE A 473 36.64 3.74 4.09
CA ILE A 473 35.85 4.77 4.78
C ILE A 473 35.90 4.55 6.30
N MET A 474 35.79 3.30 6.77
CA MET A 474 35.98 2.95 8.18
C MET A 474 37.38 3.32 8.70
N GLU A 475 38.44 3.06 7.94
CA GLU A 475 39.81 3.47 8.33
C GLU A 475 39.98 4.99 8.42
N LYS A 476 39.30 5.76 7.56
CA LYS A 476 39.35 7.23 7.63
C LYS A 476 38.55 7.82 8.79
N ILE A 477 37.46 7.18 9.19
CA ILE A 477 36.67 7.60 10.37
C ILE A 477 37.45 7.35 11.66
N LEU A 478 38.15 6.21 11.76
CA LEU A 478 39.00 5.89 12.92
C LEU A 478 40.23 6.81 13.08
N ILE A 479 40.69 7.46 12.00
CA ILE A 479 41.81 8.43 12.03
C ILE A 479 41.34 9.84 12.45
N VAL A 480 40.04 10.13 12.42
CA VAL A 480 39.49 11.43 12.85
C VAL A 480 39.06 11.42 14.33
N GLU A 481 38.96 10.23 14.95
CA GLU A 481 38.66 10.05 16.38
C GLU A 481 39.92 9.82 17.26
N GLN A 482 41.12 9.92 16.70
CA GLN A 482 42.40 10.02 17.43
C GLN A 482 43.01 11.39 17.20
#